data_AF-A0A939IXX2-F1
#
_entry.id   AF-A0A939IXX2-F1
#
_cell.length_a   1.000
_cell.length_b   1.000
_cell.length_c   1.000
_cell.angle_alpha   90.00
_cell.angle_beta   90.00
_cell.angle_gamma   90.00
#
_symmetry.space_group_name_H-M   'P 1'
#
loop_
_entity.id
_entity.type
_entity.pdbx_description
1 polymer ?
#
loop_
_entity_poly.entity_id
_entity_poly.type
_entity_poly.pdbx_seq_one_letter_code
_entity_poly.pdbx_strand_id
1 'polypeptide(L)'
;MPHLNSGTTGRFPAASGTAAGVALTAVVFASGGLFAAPAAAVDVKTDTEDKVCRVDPKAPGSDLTLFWTTLIEKAKQQRIEELDEADPGLKAAIEAYDANPSTADDPGVLQDRIAAAGGQEGLGMLIATTAEEAGVPGDSPDGPVKTAYTAPEARDAAAAVGPDPAAKVEKALSDVAATGNRLDRIKADLFAEQSGQFNAIQFGMRDQLVACADALTPEEKTF
;
A
#
# COMPACT_ATOMS: atom_id res chain seq x y z
N MET A 1 -47.06 -38.95 -39.61
CA MET A 1 -47.36 -40.39 -39.42
C MET A 1 -46.81 -41.11 -40.64
N PRO A 2 -46.02 -42.20 -40.53
CA PRO A 2 -46.13 -43.38 -39.64
C PRO A 2 -45.01 -43.42 -38.57
N HIS A 3 -45.13 -44.00 -37.36
CA HIS A 3 -45.59 -45.29 -36.81
C HIS A 3 -44.59 -46.47 -36.89
N LEU A 4 -44.11 -46.85 -35.67
CA LEU A 4 -43.79 -48.21 -35.17
C LEU A 4 -42.50 -48.85 -35.77
N ASN A 5 -41.70 -49.70 -35.10
CA ASN A 5 -41.93 -50.54 -33.93
C ASN A 5 -40.60 -51.15 -33.40
N SER A 6 -40.70 -51.85 -32.26
CA SER A 6 -39.85 -52.95 -31.75
C SER A 6 -38.48 -52.55 -31.16
N GLY A 7 -38.15 -52.81 -29.90
CA GLY A 7 -38.54 -53.90 -29.02
C GLY A 7 -37.49 -55.02 -29.10
N THR A 8 -36.87 -55.41 -27.98
CA THR A 8 -36.42 -56.79 -27.61
C THR A 8 -35.26 -56.78 -26.59
N THR A 9 -35.60 -57.14 -25.35
CA THR A 9 -34.92 -58.01 -24.35
C THR A 9 -33.44 -57.85 -23.99
N GLY A 10 -33.12 -57.97 -22.70
CA GLY A 10 -31.82 -58.54 -22.30
C GLY A 10 -31.33 -58.27 -20.88
N ARG A 11 -31.83 -59.05 -19.94
CA ARG A 11 -31.36 -59.39 -18.57
C ARG A 11 -29.84 -59.22 -18.26
N PHE A 12 -29.57 -58.58 -17.11
CA PHE A 12 -28.43 -58.60 -16.15
C PHE A 12 -27.16 -59.45 -16.44
N PRO A 13 -25.98 -58.96 -16.01
CA PRO A 13 -25.52 -59.32 -14.66
C PRO A 13 -24.98 -58.18 -13.81
N ALA A 14 -25.09 -58.38 -12.50
CA ALA A 14 -24.46 -57.61 -11.44
C ALA A 14 -22.93 -57.78 -11.46
N ALA A 15 -22.20 -56.69 -11.23
CA ALA A 15 -20.86 -56.74 -10.66
C ALA A 15 -20.64 -55.48 -9.82
N SER A 16 -20.32 -55.73 -8.57
CA SER A 16 -20.10 -54.81 -7.47
C SER A 16 -18.96 -53.82 -7.75
N GLY A 17 -19.22 -52.54 -7.48
CA GLY A 17 -18.20 -51.49 -7.50
C GLY A 17 -18.64 -50.36 -6.57
N THR A 18 -18.12 -50.39 -5.35
CA THR A 18 -18.26 -49.39 -4.29
C THR A 18 -17.85 -47.99 -4.75
N ALA A 19 -18.76 -47.02 -4.63
CA ALA A 19 -18.41 -45.62 -4.40
C ALA A 19 -19.50 -44.98 -3.53
N ALA A 20 -19.13 -44.72 -2.27
CA ALA A 20 -19.94 -44.01 -1.30
C ALA A 20 -20.18 -42.56 -1.75
N GLY A 21 -21.42 -42.11 -1.64
CA GLY A 21 -21.85 -40.74 -1.93
C GLY A 21 -23.15 -40.41 -1.20
N VAL A 22 -23.08 -40.37 0.12
CA VAL A 22 -24.09 -39.84 1.07
C VAL A 22 -23.51 -38.51 1.56
N ALA A 23 -24.20 -37.39 1.75
CA ALA A 23 -25.60 -36.99 1.70
C ALA A 23 -25.64 -35.47 1.48
N LEU A 24 -26.82 -34.97 1.10
CA LEU A 24 -27.24 -33.60 1.38
C LEU A 24 -27.12 -33.28 2.88
N THR A 25 -26.49 -32.15 3.20
CA THR A 25 -26.83 -31.37 4.38
C THR A 25 -26.77 -29.89 4.03
N ALA A 26 -27.89 -29.20 4.22
CA ALA A 26 -28.02 -27.74 4.10
C ALA A 26 -27.25 -27.02 5.22
N VAL A 27 -26.62 -25.89 4.91
CA VAL A 27 -26.18 -24.90 5.92
C VAL A 27 -26.59 -23.49 5.47
N VAL A 28 -27.70 -23.04 6.09
CA VAL A 28 -27.97 -21.73 6.70
C VAL A 28 -27.25 -20.48 6.11
N PHE A 29 -28.06 -19.54 5.63
CA PHE A 29 -27.73 -18.11 5.56
C PHE A 29 -27.57 -17.54 6.98
N ALA A 30 -26.41 -16.97 7.31
CA ALA A 30 -26.31 -15.93 8.33
C ALA A 30 -25.01 -15.13 8.22
N SER A 31 -25.17 -13.82 8.03
CA SER A 31 -24.38 -12.72 8.61
C SER A 31 -22.87 -12.62 8.38
N GLY A 32 -22.47 -11.48 7.82
CA GLY A 32 -21.39 -10.70 8.45
C GLY A 32 -19.98 -10.97 7.94
N GLY A 33 -19.77 -10.97 6.63
CA GLY A 33 -18.48 -10.53 6.10
C GLY A 33 -18.41 -9.01 6.16
N LEU A 34 -18.32 -8.41 7.37
CA LEU A 34 -17.63 -7.14 7.46
C LEU A 34 -16.23 -7.44 6.89
N PHE A 35 -15.92 -6.89 5.72
CA PHE A 35 -14.54 -6.53 5.44
C PHE A 35 -14.18 -5.51 6.51
N ALA A 36 -13.79 -5.99 7.70
CA ALA A 36 -13.02 -5.18 8.60
C ALA A 36 -11.77 -4.87 7.80
N ALA A 37 -11.74 -3.68 7.20
CA ALA A 37 -10.50 -3.09 6.78
C ALA A 37 -9.52 -3.31 7.94
N PRO A 38 -8.31 -3.82 7.69
CA PRO A 38 -7.35 -4.02 8.75
C PRO A 38 -7.30 -2.71 9.55
N ALA A 39 -7.53 -2.81 10.85
CA ALA A 39 -7.39 -1.67 11.74
C ALA A 39 -5.99 -1.12 11.47
N ALA A 40 -5.95 0.08 10.89
CA ALA A 40 -4.74 0.75 10.49
C ALA A 40 -3.70 0.64 11.62
N ALA A 41 -2.51 0.11 11.33
CA ALA A 41 -1.46 0.00 12.34
C ALA A 41 -1.14 1.42 12.84
N VAL A 42 -1.37 1.58 14.13
CA VAL A 42 -1.63 2.83 14.85
C VAL A 42 -0.32 3.60 15.09
N ASP A 43 -0.24 4.84 14.63
CA ASP A 43 0.95 5.69 14.73
C ASP A 43 1.00 6.56 15.99
N VAL A 44 -0.10 6.62 16.76
CA VAL A 44 -0.19 7.43 17.98
C VAL A 44 -0.08 6.55 19.23
N LYS A 45 0.90 6.83 20.07
CA LYS A 45 1.09 6.21 21.39
C LYS A 45 0.85 7.22 22.50
N THR A 46 -0.01 6.87 23.46
CA THR A 46 -0.18 7.67 24.67
C THR A 46 1.00 7.47 25.61
N ASP A 47 1.69 8.56 25.94
CA ASP A 47 2.69 8.62 27.00
C ASP A 47 2.09 9.31 28.22
N THR A 48 1.68 8.53 29.21
CA THR A 48 1.05 9.04 30.43
C THR A 48 2.05 9.65 31.41
N GLU A 49 3.33 9.28 31.32
CA GLU A 49 4.38 9.82 32.21
C GLU A 49 4.68 11.26 31.81
N ASP A 50 4.93 11.49 30.52
CA ASP A 50 5.21 12.81 29.96
C ASP A 50 3.95 13.60 29.59
N LYS A 51 2.78 12.98 29.70
CA LYS A 51 1.45 13.54 29.36
C LYS A 51 1.36 14.04 27.92
N VAL A 52 1.85 13.23 26.97
CA VAL A 52 1.87 13.56 25.55
C VAL A 52 1.41 12.39 24.68
N CYS A 53 0.86 12.70 23.51
CA CYS A 53 0.62 11.79 22.42
C CYS A 53 1.86 11.76 21.53
N ARG A 54 2.52 10.61 21.44
CA ARG A 54 3.68 10.42 20.57
C ARG A 54 3.25 9.89 19.21
N VAL A 55 3.68 10.56 18.15
CA VAL A 55 3.45 10.15 16.77
C VAL A 55 4.80 9.89 16.13
N ASP A 56 5.00 8.69 15.59
CA ASP A 56 6.18 8.38 14.79
C ASP A 56 5.76 8.01 13.36
N PRO A 57 5.56 9.01 12.48
CA PRO A 57 5.10 8.75 11.13
C PRO A 57 6.14 8.01 10.28
N LYS A 58 7.40 7.96 10.72
CA LYS A 58 8.52 7.33 10.03
C LYS A 58 8.89 5.96 10.60
N ALA A 59 8.15 5.46 11.60
CA ALA A 59 8.39 4.13 12.12
C ALA A 59 8.31 3.11 10.97
N PRO A 60 9.24 2.16 10.83
CA PRO A 60 9.27 1.20 9.71
C PRO A 60 7.99 0.35 9.54
N GLY A 61 7.13 0.30 10.56
CA GLY A 61 5.84 -0.37 10.54
C GLY A 61 4.64 0.57 10.63
N SER A 62 4.83 1.89 10.51
CA SER A 62 3.72 2.83 10.43
C SER A 62 2.96 2.62 9.14
N ASP A 63 1.64 2.73 9.19
CA ASP A 63 0.81 2.62 7.99
C ASP A 63 1.19 3.66 6.95
N LEU A 64 1.60 4.85 7.39
CA LEU A 64 2.04 5.91 6.50
C LEU A 64 3.36 5.56 5.80
N THR A 65 4.35 5.00 6.51
CA THR A 65 5.60 4.53 5.91
C THR A 65 5.35 3.37 4.95
N LEU A 66 4.51 2.41 5.34
CA LEU A 66 4.16 1.27 4.50
C LEU A 66 3.45 1.70 3.23
N PHE A 67 2.53 2.66 3.31
CA PHE A 67 1.86 3.24 2.15
C PHE A 67 2.87 3.84 1.15
N TRP A 68 3.75 4.74 1.61
CA TRP A 68 4.71 5.42 0.73
C TRP A 68 5.76 4.47 0.17
N THR A 69 6.27 3.56 0.99
CA THR A 69 7.23 2.54 0.55
C THR A 69 6.61 1.66 -0.53
N THR A 70 5.39 1.16 -0.31
CA THR A 70 4.68 0.32 -1.29
C THR A 70 4.43 1.07 -2.59
N LEU A 71 4.03 2.34 -2.52
CA LEU A 71 3.78 3.17 -3.69
C LEU A 71 5.06 3.37 -4.52
N ILE A 72 6.17 3.72 -3.86
CA ILE A 72 7.46 3.97 -4.52
C ILE A 72 7.98 2.68 -5.17
N GLU A 73 7.95 1.56 -4.45
CA GLU A 73 8.44 0.28 -4.96
C GLU A 73 7.60 -0.21 -6.15
N LYS A 74 6.27 -0.06 -6.09
CA LYS A 74 5.40 -0.34 -7.26
C LYS A 74 5.73 0.55 -8.45
N ALA A 75 5.96 1.84 -8.23
CA ALA A 75 6.28 2.77 -9.31
C ALA A 75 7.59 2.41 -10.01
N LYS A 76 8.62 2.06 -9.24
CA LYS A 76 9.91 1.61 -9.78
C LYS A 76 9.76 0.29 -10.52
N GLN A 77 9.06 -0.68 -9.93
CA GLN A 77 8.88 -1.99 -10.54
C GLN A 77 8.21 -1.86 -11.91
N GLN A 78 7.14 -1.06 -12.00
CA GLN A 78 6.48 -0.75 -13.26
C GLN A 78 7.43 -0.05 -14.23
N ARG A 79 8.21 0.93 -13.77
CA ARG A 79 9.15 1.66 -14.66
C ARG A 79 10.27 0.76 -15.19
N ILE A 80 10.80 -0.12 -14.35
CA ILE A 80 11.86 -1.07 -14.73
C ILE A 80 11.32 -2.07 -15.76
N GLU A 81 10.06 -2.50 -15.62
CA GLU A 81 9.40 -3.34 -16.63
C GLU A 81 9.26 -2.62 -17.97
N GLU A 82 8.83 -1.35 -17.98
CA GLU A 82 8.77 -0.53 -19.21
C GLU A 82 10.16 -0.38 -19.87
N LEU A 83 11.23 -0.27 -19.07
CA LEU A 83 12.60 -0.16 -19.57
C LEU A 83 13.13 -1.50 -20.11
N ASP A 84 12.79 -2.62 -19.49
CA ASP A 84 13.18 -3.96 -19.93
C ASP A 84 12.49 -4.39 -21.23
N GLU A 85 11.25 -3.93 -21.45
CA GLU A 85 10.58 -4.10 -22.74
C GLU A 85 11.34 -3.42 -23.89
N ALA A 86 12.00 -2.28 -23.61
CA ALA A 86 12.79 -1.54 -24.58
C ALA A 86 14.24 -2.06 -24.70
N ASP A 87 14.82 -2.58 -23.62
CA ASP A 87 16.15 -3.20 -23.55
C ASP A 87 16.09 -4.52 -22.76
N PRO A 88 15.82 -5.66 -23.44
CA PRO A 88 15.65 -6.94 -22.78
C PRO A 88 16.84 -7.37 -21.92
N GLY A 89 16.58 -7.66 -20.65
CA GLY A 89 17.57 -8.03 -19.65
C GLY A 89 18.12 -6.85 -18.84
N LEU A 90 17.66 -5.63 -19.10
CA LEU A 90 18.00 -4.46 -18.28
C LEU A 90 17.44 -4.57 -16.86
N LYS A 91 16.23 -5.12 -16.68
CA LYS A 91 15.65 -5.38 -15.35
C LYS A 91 16.57 -6.25 -14.50
N ALA A 92 16.97 -7.40 -15.05
CA ALA A 92 17.84 -8.34 -14.35
C ALA A 92 19.21 -7.72 -14.01
N ALA A 93 19.73 -6.85 -14.88
CA ALA A 93 21.00 -6.16 -14.64
C ALA A 93 20.89 -5.11 -13.53
N ILE A 94 19.79 -4.34 -13.48
CA ILE A 94 19.49 -3.38 -12.41
C ILE A 94 19.29 -4.11 -11.07
N GLU A 95 18.52 -5.19 -11.04
CA GLU A 95 18.28 -6.01 -9.85
C GLU A 95 19.59 -6.65 -9.32
N ALA A 96 20.46 -7.12 -10.23
CA ALA A 96 21.77 -7.64 -9.86
C ALA A 96 22.67 -6.56 -9.25
N TYR A 97 22.64 -5.34 -9.82
CA TYR A 97 23.37 -4.20 -9.28
C TYR A 97 22.87 -3.79 -7.90
N ASP A 98 21.55 -3.73 -7.70
CA ASP A 98 20.94 -3.40 -6.41
C ASP A 98 21.30 -4.45 -5.33
N ALA A 99 21.29 -5.73 -5.69
CA ALA A 99 21.63 -6.82 -4.78
C ALA A 99 23.12 -6.89 -4.43
N ASN A 100 24.02 -6.70 -5.41
CA ASN A 100 25.46 -6.71 -5.19
C ASN A 100 26.22 -5.89 -6.25
N PRO A 101 26.46 -4.59 -6.01
CA PRO A 101 27.13 -3.71 -6.96
C PRO A 101 28.54 -4.16 -7.35
N SER A 102 29.23 -4.90 -6.46
CA SER A 102 30.62 -5.32 -6.68
C SER A 102 30.80 -6.42 -7.74
N THR A 103 29.71 -7.11 -8.09
CA THR A 103 29.71 -8.22 -9.05
C THR A 103 28.80 -8.00 -10.24
N ALA A 104 28.11 -6.86 -10.28
CA ALA A 104 27.17 -6.49 -11.33
C ALA A 104 27.83 -5.67 -12.45
N ASP A 105 27.04 -5.31 -13.45
CA ASP A 105 27.46 -4.38 -14.49
C ASP A 105 27.87 -3.03 -13.90
N ASP A 106 28.79 -2.34 -14.58
CA ASP A 106 29.22 -1.00 -14.19
C ASP A 106 28.03 -0.02 -14.18
N PRO A 107 27.91 0.85 -13.16
CA PRO A 107 26.78 1.77 -13.05
C PRO A 107 26.68 2.76 -14.22
N GLY A 108 27.79 3.14 -14.85
CA GLY A 108 27.79 3.95 -16.06
C GLY A 108 27.19 3.21 -17.25
N VAL A 109 27.51 1.92 -17.40
CA VAL A 109 26.90 1.06 -18.44
C VAL A 109 25.40 0.93 -18.22
N LEU A 110 24.95 0.70 -16.99
CA LEU A 110 23.53 0.65 -16.66
C LEU A 110 22.83 1.98 -16.94
N GLN A 111 23.47 3.11 -16.61
CA GLN A 111 22.94 4.44 -16.90
C GLN A 111 22.78 4.69 -18.41
N ASP A 112 23.77 4.28 -19.21
CA ASP A 112 23.72 4.39 -20.68
C ASP A 112 22.60 3.53 -21.27
N ARG A 113 22.41 2.30 -20.75
CA ARG A 113 21.31 1.41 -21.14
C ARG A 113 19.94 1.99 -20.81
N ILE A 114 19.77 2.53 -19.60
CA ILE A 114 18.53 3.23 -19.21
C ILE A 114 18.24 4.38 -20.18
N ALA A 115 19.24 5.20 -20.51
CA ALA A 115 19.08 6.30 -21.46
C ALA A 115 18.74 5.81 -22.88
N ALA A 116 19.39 4.74 -23.35
CA ALA A 116 19.12 4.13 -24.65
C ALA A 116 17.71 3.52 -24.75
N ALA A 117 17.19 3.00 -23.65
CA ALA A 117 15.81 2.54 -23.49
C ALA A 117 14.77 3.67 -23.38
N GLY A 118 15.19 4.93 -23.54
CA GLY A 118 14.33 6.12 -23.44
C GLY A 118 14.06 6.58 -22.01
N GLY A 119 14.81 6.06 -21.04
CA GLY A 119 14.80 6.53 -19.66
C GLY A 119 15.44 7.90 -19.49
N GLN A 120 14.82 8.70 -18.64
CA GLN A 120 15.37 9.99 -18.16
C GLN A 120 15.78 9.89 -16.69
N GLU A 121 15.51 8.73 -16.08
CA GLU A 121 15.82 8.42 -14.71
C GLU A 121 17.31 8.09 -14.54
N GLY A 122 17.91 8.60 -13.47
CA GLY A 122 19.19 8.09 -12.98
C GLY A 122 19.01 6.71 -12.36
N LEU A 123 20.04 5.85 -12.45
CA LEU A 123 20.05 4.51 -11.86
C LEU A 123 19.65 4.52 -10.38
N GLY A 124 20.12 5.51 -9.62
CA GLY A 124 19.79 5.69 -8.20
C GLY A 124 18.30 5.85 -7.88
N MET A 125 17.49 6.24 -8.86
CA MET A 125 16.02 6.35 -8.69
C MET A 125 15.28 5.04 -8.92
N LEU A 126 15.94 4.05 -9.55
CA LEU A 126 15.36 2.76 -9.92
C LEU A 126 15.77 1.62 -8.99
N ILE A 127 16.89 1.76 -8.29
CA ILE A 127 17.32 0.79 -7.26
C ILE A 127 16.49 0.93 -5.98
N ALA A 128 16.60 -0.02 -5.06
CA ALA A 128 15.88 0.02 -3.79
C ALA A 128 16.14 1.34 -3.06
N THR A 129 15.09 1.93 -2.51
CA THR A 129 15.18 3.11 -1.66
C THR A 129 15.14 2.62 -0.23
N THR A 130 16.06 3.07 0.63
CA THR A 130 15.98 2.73 2.06
C THR A 130 14.69 3.31 2.65
N ALA A 131 14.11 2.71 3.70
CA ALA A 131 12.92 3.27 4.35
C ALA A 131 13.14 4.72 4.84
N GLU A 132 14.39 5.10 5.14
CA GLU A 132 14.81 6.45 5.51
C GLU A 132 14.80 7.43 4.32
N GLU A 133 15.16 6.97 3.11
CA GLU A 133 15.08 7.74 1.86
C GLU A 133 13.68 7.74 1.24
N ALA A 134 12.89 6.67 1.49
CA ALA A 134 11.49 6.55 1.10
C ALA A 134 10.57 7.28 2.07
N GLY A 135 11.15 7.87 3.12
CA GLY A 135 10.45 8.55 4.19
C GLY A 135 9.30 9.40 3.67
N VAL A 136 8.18 9.36 4.41
CA VAL A 136 7.05 10.28 4.25
C VAL A 136 7.60 11.64 3.84
N PRO A 137 7.23 12.20 2.68
CA PRO A 137 7.88 13.36 2.07
C PRO A 137 8.33 14.34 3.15
N GLY A 138 9.64 14.31 3.45
CA GLY A 138 10.19 14.79 4.71
C GLY A 138 10.23 16.31 4.82
N ASP A 139 10.06 16.98 3.68
CA ASP A 139 10.07 18.41 3.54
C ASP A 139 8.63 18.92 3.50
N SER A 140 7.94 18.81 4.64
CA SER A 140 6.90 19.82 4.86
C SER A 140 7.62 21.17 4.95
N PRO A 141 7.20 22.20 4.19
CA PRO A 141 7.80 23.53 4.24
C PRO A 141 7.75 24.20 5.64
N ASP A 142 7.13 23.54 6.63
CA ASP A 142 6.83 24.06 7.96
C ASP A 142 7.84 23.66 9.07
N GLY A 143 8.93 22.94 8.74
CA GLY A 143 10.00 22.59 9.69
C GLY A 143 9.95 21.15 10.22
N PRO A 144 10.75 20.81 11.26
CA PRO A 144 10.89 19.43 11.73
C PRO A 144 9.54 18.86 12.19
N VAL A 145 9.23 17.63 11.77
CA VAL A 145 8.00 16.92 12.13
C VAL A 145 7.92 16.79 13.65
N LYS A 146 6.93 17.44 14.25
CA LYS A 146 6.63 17.30 15.67
C LYS A 146 6.12 15.88 15.93
N THR A 147 6.76 15.18 16.86
CA THR A 147 6.45 13.78 17.20
C THR A 147 5.85 13.61 18.59
N ALA A 148 5.68 14.70 19.34
CA ALA A 148 5.06 14.67 20.67
C ALA A 148 4.08 15.85 20.79
N TYR A 149 2.84 15.55 21.15
CA TYR A 149 1.73 16.50 21.22
C TYR A 149 1.14 16.46 22.62
N THR A 150 0.99 17.61 23.27
CA THR A 150 0.12 17.70 24.45
C THR A 150 -1.34 17.41 24.06
N ALA A 151 -2.22 17.14 25.02
CA ALA A 151 -3.62 16.85 24.71
C ALA A 151 -4.34 17.95 23.89
N PRO A 152 -4.18 19.27 24.17
CA PRO A 152 -4.72 20.32 23.30
C PRO A 152 -4.13 20.28 21.89
N GLU A 153 -2.81 20.12 21.76
CA GLU A 153 -2.13 20.11 20.46
C GLU A 153 -2.52 18.87 19.63
N ALA A 154 -2.78 17.73 20.27
CA ALA A 154 -3.27 16.53 19.62
C ALA A 154 -4.68 16.76 19.05
N ARG A 155 -5.55 17.47 19.78
CA ARG A 155 -6.88 17.87 19.29
C ARG A 155 -6.79 18.86 18.13
N ASP A 156 -5.88 19.84 18.21
CA ASP A 156 -5.65 20.80 17.11
C ASP A 156 -5.12 20.09 15.85
N ALA A 157 -4.15 19.19 16.01
CA ALA A 157 -3.63 18.37 14.91
C ALA A 157 -4.70 17.48 14.28
N ALA A 158 -5.56 16.86 15.10
CA ALA A 158 -6.71 16.09 14.61
C ALA A 158 -7.70 16.98 13.84
N ALA A 159 -8.02 18.17 14.34
CA ALA A 159 -8.92 19.11 13.69
C ALA A 159 -8.38 19.65 12.35
N ALA A 160 -7.05 19.69 12.19
CA ALA A 160 -6.40 20.09 10.95
C ALA A 160 -6.52 19.04 9.82
N VAL A 161 -6.87 17.80 10.14
CA VAL A 161 -7.15 16.76 9.14
C VAL A 161 -8.47 17.09 8.43
N GLY A 162 -8.35 17.72 7.26
CA GLY A 162 -9.48 18.14 6.43
C GLY A 162 -10.31 16.97 5.87
N PRO A 163 -11.41 17.28 5.16
CA PRO A 163 -12.33 16.27 4.62
C PRO A 163 -11.73 15.42 3.48
N ASP A 164 -10.67 15.92 2.84
CA ASP A 164 -9.91 15.20 1.82
C ASP A 164 -8.40 15.45 2.02
N PRO A 165 -7.74 14.67 2.88
CA PRO A 165 -6.31 14.80 3.15
C PRO A 165 -5.43 14.60 1.91
N ALA A 166 -5.83 13.73 0.98
CA ALA A 166 -5.05 13.38 -0.20
C ALA A 166 -4.97 14.52 -1.21
N ALA A 167 -6.01 15.38 -1.33
CA ALA A 167 -6.09 16.41 -2.37
C ALA A 167 -4.83 17.28 -2.52
N LYS A 168 -4.20 17.69 -1.41
CA LYS A 168 -2.96 18.48 -1.44
C LYS A 168 -1.78 17.67 -2.00
N VAL A 169 -1.70 16.40 -1.62
CA VAL A 169 -0.64 15.48 -2.03
C VAL A 169 -0.81 15.08 -3.50
N GLU A 170 -2.04 14.78 -3.93
CA GLU A 170 -2.38 14.54 -5.34
C GLU A 170 -1.93 15.72 -6.20
N LYS A 171 -2.26 16.94 -5.77
CA LYS A 171 -1.82 18.15 -6.49
C LYS A 171 -0.31 18.27 -6.56
N ALA A 172 0.39 18.08 -5.44
CA ALA A 172 1.85 18.19 -5.42
C ALA A 172 2.52 17.15 -6.34
N LEU A 173 2.04 15.90 -6.31
CA LEU A 173 2.54 14.83 -7.18
C LEU A 173 2.22 15.11 -8.65
N SER A 174 1.02 15.63 -8.95
CA SER A 174 0.63 16.03 -10.30
C SER A 174 1.49 17.17 -10.84
N ASP A 175 1.79 18.18 -10.02
CA ASP A 175 2.66 19.31 -10.39
C ASP A 175 4.08 18.82 -10.70
N VAL A 176 4.62 17.88 -9.91
CA VAL A 176 5.92 17.23 -10.19
C VAL A 176 5.86 16.41 -11.49
N ALA A 177 4.83 15.57 -11.65
CA ALA A 177 4.65 14.71 -12.82
C ALA A 177 4.52 15.48 -14.14
N ALA A 178 3.99 16.72 -14.10
CA ALA A 178 3.82 17.58 -15.27
C ALA A 178 5.17 17.98 -15.91
N THR A 179 6.24 18.09 -15.11
CA THR A 179 7.58 18.45 -15.58
C THR A 179 8.62 17.34 -15.37
N GLY A 180 8.24 16.27 -14.67
CA GLY A 180 9.11 15.18 -14.25
C GLY A 180 9.32 14.10 -15.30
N ASN A 181 10.04 13.06 -14.89
CA ASN A 181 10.32 11.88 -15.72
C ASN A 181 9.13 10.91 -15.73
N ARG A 182 9.28 9.74 -16.36
CA ARG A 182 8.20 8.75 -16.46
C ARG A 182 7.90 8.13 -15.10
N LEU A 183 8.91 7.89 -14.26
CA LEU A 183 8.73 7.43 -12.89
C LEU A 183 7.86 8.38 -12.05
N ASP A 184 8.03 9.70 -12.18
CA ASP A 184 7.22 10.69 -11.45
C ASP A 184 5.74 10.65 -11.85
N ARG A 185 5.46 10.44 -13.14
CA ARG A 185 4.09 10.23 -13.65
C ARG A 185 3.47 8.97 -13.07
N ILE A 186 4.20 7.85 -13.06
CA ILE A 186 3.72 6.59 -12.49
C ILE A 186 3.40 6.75 -10.99
N LYS A 187 4.25 7.46 -10.22
CA LYS A 187 3.97 7.75 -8.80
C LYS A 187 2.69 8.56 -8.62
N ALA A 188 2.47 9.58 -9.44
CA ALA A 188 1.26 10.40 -9.38
C ALA A 188 0.00 9.58 -9.73
N ASP A 189 0.07 8.76 -10.78
CA ASP A 189 -1.03 7.88 -11.20
C ASP A 189 -1.36 6.87 -10.09
N LEU A 190 -0.36 6.18 -9.54
CA LEU A 190 -0.54 5.21 -8.46
C LEU A 190 -1.07 5.86 -7.18
N PHE A 191 -0.64 7.09 -6.86
CA PHE A 191 -1.17 7.81 -5.71
C PHE A 191 -2.65 8.15 -5.90
N ALA A 192 -3.04 8.65 -7.08
CA ALA A 192 -4.43 8.97 -7.38
C ALA A 192 -5.33 7.73 -7.30
N GLU A 193 -4.85 6.56 -7.72
CA GLU A 193 -5.55 5.28 -7.55
C GLU A 193 -5.70 4.85 -6.09
N GLN A 194 -4.75 5.22 -5.23
CA GLN A 194 -4.65 4.80 -3.84
C GLN A 194 -5.02 5.91 -2.85
N SER A 195 -5.53 7.06 -3.31
CA SER A 195 -5.79 8.22 -2.47
C SER A 195 -6.84 7.96 -1.39
N GLY A 196 -7.78 7.06 -1.66
CA GLY A 196 -8.72 6.55 -0.65
C GLY A 196 -8.03 5.84 0.52
N GLN A 197 -6.97 5.07 0.27
CA GLN A 197 -6.18 4.42 1.32
C GLN A 197 -5.40 5.45 2.12
N PHE A 198 -4.79 6.44 1.46
CA PHE A 198 -4.11 7.54 2.15
C PHE A 198 -5.07 8.31 3.06
N ASN A 199 -6.26 8.65 2.57
CA ASN A 199 -7.31 9.31 3.36
C ASN A 199 -7.71 8.47 4.57
N ALA A 200 -7.89 7.16 4.42
CA ALA A 200 -8.19 6.27 5.53
C ALA A 200 -7.10 6.27 6.61
N ILE A 201 -5.81 6.26 6.22
CA ILE A 201 -4.68 6.37 7.15
C ILE A 201 -4.72 7.70 7.92
N GLN A 202 -4.93 8.81 7.21
CA GLN A 202 -5.01 10.15 7.83
C GLN A 202 -6.18 10.27 8.81
N PHE A 203 -7.35 9.73 8.48
CA PHE A 203 -8.49 9.69 9.39
C PHE A 203 -8.25 8.76 10.59
N GLY A 204 -7.58 7.62 10.38
CA GLY A 204 -7.17 6.74 11.47
C GLY A 204 -6.26 7.47 12.46
N MET A 205 -5.25 8.20 11.96
CA MET A 205 -4.35 9.01 12.79
C MET A 205 -5.11 10.12 13.54
N ARG A 206 -6.05 10.80 12.86
CA ARG A 206 -6.93 11.80 13.50
C ARG A 206 -7.67 11.20 14.69
N ASP A 207 -8.33 10.07 14.50
CA ASP A 207 -9.17 9.45 15.54
C ASP A 207 -8.32 8.97 16.73
N GLN A 208 -7.09 8.50 16.46
CA GLN A 208 -6.13 8.10 17.50
C GLN A 208 -5.57 9.29 18.29
N LEU A 209 -5.31 10.43 17.64
CA LEU A 209 -4.92 11.67 18.30
C LEU A 209 -5.99 12.15 19.28
N VAL A 210 -7.27 12.09 18.87
CA VAL A 210 -8.41 12.42 19.75
C VAL A 210 -8.46 11.46 20.94
N ALA A 211 -8.42 10.14 20.68
CA ALA A 211 -8.47 9.13 21.73
C ALA A 211 -7.32 9.28 22.73
N CYS A 212 -6.11 9.57 22.25
CA CYS A 212 -4.96 9.83 23.10
C CYS A 212 -5.15 11.10 23.95
N ALA A 213 -5.62 12.19 23.36
CA ALA A 213 -5.90 13.42 24.09
C ALA A 213 -6.93 13.21 25.21
N ASP A 214 -7.99 12.44 24.94
CA ASP A 214 -9.01 12.09 25.92
C ASP A 214 -8.44 11.22 27.06
N ALA A 215 -7.55 10.27 26.74
CA ALA A 215 -6.87 9.44 27.74
C ALA A 215 -5.93 10.24 28.66
N LEU A 216 -5.33 11.32 28.15
CA LEU A 216 -4.46 12.22 28.92
C LEU A 216 -5.24 13.24 29.76
N THR A 217 -6.49 13.53 29.41
CA THR A 217 -7.40 14.40 30.16
C THR A 217 -8.65 13.62 30.55
N PRO A 218 -8.56 12.58 31.40
CA PRO A 218 -9.75 11.89 31.87
C PRO A 218 -10.62 12.92 32.58
N GLU A 219 -11.86 13.12 32.10
CA GLU A 219 -12.82 13.98 32.78
C GLU A 219 -12.87 13.58 34.26
N GLU A 220 -12.50 14.51 35.15
CA GLU A 220 -12.78 14.35 36.57
C GLU A 220 -14.29 14.25 36.70
N LYS A 221 -14.80 13.01 36.82
CA LYS A 221 -16.17 12.76 37.23
C LYS A 221 -16.35 13.44 38.58
N THR A 222 -16.91 14.64 38.53
CA THR A 222 -17.41 15.37 39.70
C THR A 222 -18.60 14.54 40.19
N PHE A 223 -18.34 13.75 41.24
CA PHE A 223 -19.36 13.06 42.02
C PHE A 223 -20.03 14.03 42.98
#